data_AF-A0A7C8YK22-F1
#
_entry.id   AF-A0A7C8YK22-F1
#
_cell.length_a   1.000
_cell.length_b   1.000
_cell.length_c   1.000
_cell.angle_alpha   90.00
_cell.angle_beta   90.00
_cell.angle_gamma   90.00
#
_symmetry.space_group_name_H-M   'P 1'
#
loop_
_entity.id
_entity.type
_entity.pdbx_description
1 polymer ?
#
loop_
_entity_poly.entity_id
_entity_poly.type
_entity_poly.pdbx_seq_one_letter_code
_entity_poly.pdbx_strand_id
1 'polypeptide(L)'
;MAGESRKWMILVATIWIQAFTGTNFDFSAYSTEMKAVLGISQVQLNYLAVASDLGKALGWSSGLALLYLPLSVVLFIAALFGLLGYGVQWLILRGVLSPPYFLVSLPLFPSK
;
A
#
# COMPACT_ATOMS: atom_id res chain seq x y z
N MET A 1 -31.40 -11.20 -20.11
CA MET A 1 -30.87 -11.94 -18.94
C MET A 1 -29.34 -11.83 -18.81
N ALA A 2 -28.55 -11.82 -19.90
CA ALA A 2 -27.08 -11.67 -19.82
C ALA A 2 -26.58 -10.32 -19.25
N GLY A 3 -27.32 -9.23 -19.47
CA GLY A 3 -26.94 -7.89 -18.97
C GLY A 3 -27.05 -7.74 -17.44
N GLU A 4 -28.02 -8.40 -16.80
CA GLU A 4 -28.19 -8.38 -15.34
C GLU A 4 -27.10 -9.20 -14.65
N SER A 5 -26.83 -10.42 -15.12
CA SER A 5 -25.75 -11.27 -14.59
C SER A 5 -24.38 -10.57 -14.63
N ARG A 6 -24.09 -9.82 -15.70
CA ARG A 6 -22.86 -9.04 -15.83
C ARG A 6 -22.72 -7.94 -14.77
N LYS A 7 -23.81 -7.24 -14.43
CA LYS A 7 -23.80 -6.18 -13.38
C LYS A 7 -23.47 -6.77 -12.01
N TRP A 8 -24.09 -7.89 -11.66
CA TRP A 8 -23.85 -8.57 -10.39
C TRP A 8 -22.42 -9.11 -10.28
N MET A 9 -21.86 -9.66 -11.36
CA MET A 9 -20.46 -10.06 -11.38
C MET A 9 -19.50 -8.88 -11.14
N ILE A 10 -19.74 -7.73 -11.78
CA ILE A 10 -18.92 -6.52 -11.57
C ILE A 10 -19.04 -6.03 -10.12
N LEU A 11 -20.26 -6.07 -9.55
CA LEU A 11 -20.47 -5.70 -8.15
C LEU A 11 -19.67 -6.60 -7.21
N VAL A 12 -19.77 -7.92 -7.35
CA VAL A 12 -19.04 -8.88 -6.53
C VAL A 12 -17.52 -8.71 -6.68
N ALA A 13 -17.03 -8.54 -7.91
CA ALA A 13 -15.61 -8.30 -8.17
C ALA A 13 -15.13 -7.01 -7.49
N THR A 14 -15.91 -5.93 -7.58
CA THR A 14 -15.59 -4.64 -6.93
C THR A 14 -15.60 -4.75 -5.40
N ILE A 15 -16.52 -5.52 -4.82
CA ILE A 15 -16.57 -5.77 -3.37
C ILE A 15 -15.34 -6.55 -2.92
N TRP A 16 -14.95 -7.60 -3.63
CA TRP A 16 -13.75 -8.38 -3.31
C TRP A 16 -12.49 -7.53 -3.39
N ILE A 17 -12.32 -6.74 -4.46
CA ILE A 17 -11.18 -5.84 -4.58
C ILE A 17 -11.12 -4.91 -3.37
N GLN A 18 -12.22 -4.23 -3.03
CA GLN A 18 -12.26 -3.32 -1.88
C GLN A 18 -12.00 -4.01 -0.54
N ALA A 19 -12.47 -5.26 -0.36
CA ALA A 19 -12.24 -6.02 0.85
C ALA A 19 -10.76 -6.38 1.05
N PHE A 20 -10.06 -6.76 -0.03
CA PHE A 20 -8.62 -7.07 0.02
C PHE A 20 -7.74 -5.82 0.04
N THR A 21 -8.19 -4.71 -0.52
CA THR A 21 -7.47 -3.42 -0.53
C THR A 21 -7.94 -2.48 0.59
N GLY A 22 -8.56 -3.00 1.66
CA GLY A 22 -9.14 -2.23 2.77
C GLY A 22 -8.09 -1.55 3.66
N THR A 23 -7.39 -0.56 3.12
CA THR A 23 -6.10 0.01 3.53
C THR A 23 -6.09 0.93 4.76
N ASN A 24 -7.12 0.97 5.60
CA ASN A 24 -7.19 2.01 6.65
C ASN A 24 -6.65 1.58 8.02
N PHE A 25 -6.66 0.28 8.34
CA PHE A 25 -6.18 -0.22 9.64
C PHE A 25 -4.86 -1.00 9.58
N ASP A 26 -4.35 -1.26 8.36
CA ASP A 26 -3.18 -2.12 8.17
C ASP A 26 -1.96 -1.55 8.90
N PHE A 27 -1.64 -0.26 8.71
CA PHE A 27 -0.44 0.33 9.32
C PHE A 27 -0.44 0.19 10.83
N SER A 28 -1.56 0.47 11.49
CA SER A 28 -1.66 0.31 12.95
C SER A 28 -1.42 -1.13 13.39
N ALA A 29 -1.87 -2.12 12.62
CA ALA A 29 -1.76 -3.53 12.98
C ALA A 29 -0.31 -4.04 13.01
N TYR A 30 0.53 -3.62 12.05
CA TYR A 30 1.93 -4.05 11.98
C TYR A 30 2.95 -3.02 12.50
N SER A 31 2.52 -1.79 12.82
CA SER A 31 3.43 -0.70 13.21
C SER A 31 4.32 -1.04 14.42
N THR A 32 3.79 -1.77 15.40
CA THR A 32 4.54 -2.19 16.59
C THR A 32 5.65 -3.16 16.25
N GLU A 33 5.36 -4.20 15.46
CA GLU A 33 6.37 -5.15 15.00
C GLU A 33 7.38 -4.48 14.08
N MET A 34 6.92 -3.61 13.18
CA MET A 34 7.80 -2.88 12.27
C MET A 34 8.77 -1.97 13.01
N LYS A 35 8.32 -1.30 14.08
CA LYS A 35 9.18 -0.51 14.97
C LYS A 35 10.25 -1.38 15.62
N ALA A 36 9.87 -2.56 16.12
CA ALA A 36 10.78 -3.48 16.80
C ALA A 36 11.83 -4.07 15.84
N VAL A 37 11.41 -4.51 14.65
CA VAL A 37 12.31 -5.13 13.65
C VAL A 37 13.26 -4.11 13.03
N LEU A 38 12.81 -2.88 12.81
CA LEU A 38 13.67 -1.83 12.24
C LEU A 38 14.50 -1.08 13.30
N GLY A 39 14.18 -1.24 14.59
CA GLY A 39 14.86 -0.52 15.68
C GLY A 39 14.70 1.00 15.61
N ILE A 40 13.57 1.48 15.07
CA ILE A 40 13.34 2.91 14.79
C ILE A 40 12.61 3.65 15.93
N SER A 41 12.80 4.96 16.00
CA SER A 41 12.09 5.83 16.95
C SER A 41 10.61 6.00 16.58
N GLN A 42 9.80 6.48 17.53
CA GLN A 42 8.38 6.78 17.25
C GLN A 42 8.22 7.84 16.15
N VAL A 43 9.14 8.81 16.10
CA VAL A 43 9.12 9.87 15.08
C VAL A 43 9.35 9.27 13.68
N GLN A 44 10.31 8.36 13.54
CA GLN A 44 10.57 7.64 12.29
C GLN A 44 9.38 6.77 11.87
N LEU A 45 8.74 6.09 12.84
CA LEU A 45 7.53 5.31 12.59
C LEU A 45 6.37 6.20 12.10
N ASN A 46 6.23 7.41 12.67
CA ASN A 46 5.22 8.38 12.25
C ASN A 46 5.47 8.86 10.81
N TYR A 47 6.72 9.06 10.40
CA TYR A 47 7.01 9.37 8.99
C TYR A 47 6.62 8.24 8.05
N LEU A 48 6.81 6.99 8.48
CA LEU A 48 6.39 5.83 7.71
C LEU A 48 4.85 5.77 7.61
N ALA A 49 4.13 6.16 8.66
CA ALA A 49 2.68 6.30 8.65
C ALA A 49 2.23 7.36 7.63
N VAL A 50 2.87 8.55 7.66
CA VAL A 50 2.60 9.64 6.70
C VAL A 50 2.90 9.19 5.27
N ALA A 51 4.01 8.49 5.04
CA ALA A 51 4.35 7.96 3.71
C ALA A 51 3.30 6.94 3.22
N SER A 52 2.81 6.08 4.11
CA SER A 52 1.69 5.17 3.82
C SER A 52 0.42 5.93 3.43
N ASP A 53 0.03 6.94 4.20
CA ASP A 53 -1.19 7.73 3.91
C ASP A 53 -1.05 8.58 2.65
N LEU A 54 0.14 9.09 2.35
CA LEU A 54 0.46 9.75 1.08
C LEU A 54 0.33 8.79 -0.10
N GLY A 55 0.82 7.55 0.05
CA GLY A 55 0.66 6.51 -0.97
C GLY A 55 -0.81 6.21 -1.27
N LYS A 56 -1.66 6.14 -0.24
CA LYS A 56 -3.12 6.00 -0.40
C LYS A 56 -3.72 7.20 -1.12
N ALA A 57 -3.28 8.42 -0.77
CA ALA A 57 -3.72 9.63 -1.45
C ALA A 57 -3.37 9.55 -2.95
N LEU A 58 -2.16 9.12 -3.33
CA LEU A 58 -1.75 8.98 -4.73
C LEU A 58 -2.58 7.96 -5.54
N GLY A 59 -3.43 7.16 -4.89
CA GLY A 59 -4.36 6.24 -5.54
C GLY A 59 -5.31 6.91 -6.55
N TRP A 60 -5.60 8.21 -6.43
CA TRP A 60 -6.41 8.94 -7.43
C TRP A 60 -5.81 8.91 -8.84
N SER A 61 -4.49 8.74 -8.96
CA SER A 61 -3.79 8.67 -10.25
C SER A 61 -4.22 7.49 -11.13
N SER A 62 -4.72 6.40 -10.54
CA SER A 62 -5.27 5.28 -11.32
C SER A 62 -6.51 5.70 -12.12
N GLY A 63 -7.28 6.67 -11.62
CA GLY A 63 -8.41 7.26 -12.33
C GLY A 63 -7.97 8.02 -13.58
N LEU A 64 -6.87 8.77 -13.51
CA LEU A 64 -6.26 9.39 -14.70
C LEU A 64 -5.71 8.34 -15.67
N ALA A 65 -5.09 7.28 -15.16
CA ALA A 65 -4.54 6.21 -16.00
C ALA A 65 -5.63 5.55 -16.86
N LEU A 66 -6.85 5.42 -16.36
CA LEU A 66 -8.00 4.90 -17.11
C LEU A 66 -8.43 5.78 -18.31
N LEU A 67 -7.99 7.04 -18.38
CA LEU A 67 -8.22 7.89 -19.56
C LEU A 67 -7.35 7.47 -20.75
N TYR A 68 -6.22 6.80 -20.49
CA TYR A 68 -5.22 6.44 -21.50
C TYR A 68 -5.04 4.93 -21.68
N LEU A 69 -5.31 4.14 -20.63
CA LEU A 69 -5.09 2.70 -20.59
C LEU A 69 -6.40 1.94 -20.36
N PRO A 70 -6.55 0.72 -20.92
CA PRO A 70 -7.72 -0.11 -20.66
C PRO A 70 -7.77 -0.58 -19.20
N LEU A 71 -8.99 -0.76 -18.67
CA LEU A 71 -9.24 -1.15 -17.28
C LEU A 71 -8.44 -2.37 -16.82
N SER A 72 -8.36 -3.41 -17.65
CA SER A 72 -7.64 -4.64 -17.31
C SER A 72 -6.15 -4.40 -17.06
N VAL A 73 -5.51 -3.52 -17.83
CA VAL A 73 -4.10 -3.16 -17.68
C VAL A 73 -3.89 -2.38 -16.39
N VAL A 74 -4.76 -1.41 -16.10
CA VAL A 74 -4.69 -0.62 -14.85
C VAL A 74 -4.86 -1.52 -13.63
N LEU A 75 -5.80 -2.47 -13.67
CA LEU A 75 -6.00 -3.44 -12.59
C LEU A 75 -4.77 -4.36 -12.40
N PHE A 76 -4.15 -4.82 -13.49
CA PHE A 76 -2.93 -5.64 -13.42
C PHE A 76 -1.75 -4.87 -12.83
N ILE A 77 -1.57 -3.61 -13.23
CA ILE A 77 -0.55 -2.73 -12.66
C ILE A 77 -0.82 -2.53 -11.17
N ALA A 78 -2.05 -2.18 -10.78
CA ALA A 78 -2.41 -2.01 -9.37
C ALA A 78 -2.15 -3.27 -8.54
N ALA A 79 -2.52 -4.45 -9.06
CA ALA A 79 -2.27 -5.73 -8.41
C ALA A 79 -0.77 -6.02 -8.24
N LEU A 80 0.05 -5.73 -9.26
CA LEU A 80 1.50 -5.89 -9.20
C LEU A 80 2.13 -4.96 -8.17
N PHE A 81 1.73 -3.68 -8.15
CA PHE A 81 2.18 -2.72 -7.15
C PHE A 81 1.79 -3.14 -5.74
N GLY A 82 0.57 -3.65 -5.53
CA GLY A 82 0.13 -4.20 -4.26
C GLY A 82 0.96 -5.41 -3.83
N LEU A 83 1.17 -6.37 -4.74
CA LEU A 83 1.98 -7.57 -4.46
C LEU A 83 3.42 -7.21 -4.08
N LEU A 84 4.05 -6.30 -4.82
CA LEU A 84 5.42 -5.86 -4.54
C LEU A 84 5.50 -5.04 -3.26
N GLY A 85 4.58 -4.10 -3.04
CA GLY A 85 4.56 -3.26 -1.84
C GLY A 85 4.38 -4.07 -0.56
N TYR A 86 3.31 -4.87 -0.48
CA TYR A 86 3.07 -5.72 0.68
C TYR A 86 4.07 -6.86 0.79
N GLY A 87 4.56 -7.42 -0.33
CA GLY A 87 5.59 -8.45 -0.34
C GLY A 87 6.93 -7.96 0.22
N VAL A 88 7.39 -6.78 -0.19
CA VAL A 88 8.59 -6.14 0.38
C VAL A 88 8.37 -5.84 1.87
N GLN A 89 7.21 -5.29 2.23
CA GLN A 89 6.89 -5.01 3.64
C GLN A 89 6.90 -6.28 4.50
N TRP A 90 6.35 -7.38 4.00
CA TRP A 90 6.37 -8.67 4.69
C TRP A 90 7.80 -9.20 4.85
N LEU A 91 8.66 -9.08 3.84
CA LEU A 91 10.08 -9.46 3.94
C LEU A 91 10.85 -8.63 4.96
N ILE A 92 10.52 -7.34 5.11
CA ILE A 92 11.08 -6.47 6.14
C ILE A 92 10.66 -6.96 7.53
N LEU A 93 9.37 -7.24 7.75
CA LEU A 93 8.87 -7.77 9.03
C LEU A 93 9.52 -9.12 9.39
N ARG A 94 9.87 -9.93 8.40
CA ARG A 94 10.59 -11.19 8.59
C ARG A 94 12.09 -11.01 8.85
N GLY A 95 12.62 -9.78 8.81
CA GLY A 95 14.04 -9.48 8.98
C GLY A 95 14.92 -9.95 7.83
N VAL A 96 14.33 -10.32 6.68
CA VAL A 96 15.06 -10.80 5.50
C VAL A 96 15.63 -9.64 4.69
N LEU A 97 14.91 -8.52 4.64
CA LEU A 97 15.34 -7.28 4.00
C LEU A 97 15.53 -6.18 5.05
N SER A 98 16.73 -5.62 5.11
CA SER A 98 17.01 -4.38 5.83
C SER A 98 16.91 -3.20 4.85
N PRO A 99 15.88 -2.34 4.94
CA PRO A 99 15.79 -1.19 4.05
C PRO A 99 17.00 -0.25 4.27
N PRO A 100 17.55 0.37 3.22
CA PRO A 100 18.68 1.27 3.37
C PRO A 100 18.27 2.46 4.25
N TYR A 101 18.99 2.64 5.37
CA TYR A 101 18.76 3.66 6.39
C TYR A 101 18.59 5.09 5.84
N PHE A 102 19.14 5.38 4.64
CA PHE A 102 19.00 6.64 3.90
C PHE A 102 17.55 7.13 3.70
N LEU A 103 16.57 6.23 3.51
CA LEU A 103 15.16 6.63 3.32
C LEU A 103 14.48 7.07 4.63
N VAL A 104 15.00 6.61 5.77
CA VAL A 104 14.53 6.97 7.11
C VAL A 104 15.36 8.13 7.69
N SER A 105 16.57 8.35 7.16
CA SER A 105 17.54 9.34 7.65
C SER A 105 17.66 10.58 6.77
N LEU A 106 16.62 10.97 6.01
CA LEU A 106 16.63 12.26 5.31
C LEU A 106 16.90 13.38 6.34
N PRO A 107 17.82 14.33 6.10
CA PRO A 107 18.31 15.26 7.13
C PRO A 107 17.28 16.29 7.65
N LEU A 108 16.00 16.15 7.30
CA LEU A 108 15.00 17.17 7.51
C LEU A 108 14.55 17.28 8.97
N PHE A 109 14.82 16.29 9.84
CA PHE A 109 14.35 16.34 11.23
C PHE A 109 15.32 15.70 12.23
N PRO A 110 15.56 16.36 13.38
CA PRO A 110 16.66 16.04 14.27
C PRO A 110 16.44 14.73 15.03
N SER A 111 17.53 13.96 15.14
CA SER A 111 17.72 12.92 16.13
C SER A 111 17.72 13.56 17.53
N LYS A 112 16.61 13.44 18.26
CA LYS A 112 16.64 13.47 19.72
C LYS A 112 16.25 12.11 20.25
#